data_AF-E1ZUZ8-F1
#
_entry.id   AF-E1ZUZ8-F1
#
_cell.length_a   1.000
_cell.length_b   1.000
_cell.length_c   1.000
_cell.angle_alpha   90.00
_cell.angle_beta   90.00
_cell.angle_gamma   90.00
#
_symmetry.space_group_name_H-M   'P 1'
#
loop_
_entity.id
_entity.type
_entity.pdbx_description
1 polymer ?
#
loop_
_entity_poly.entity_id
_entity_poly.type
_entity_poly.pdbx_seq_one_letter_code
_entity_poly.pdbx_strand_id
1 'polypeptide(L)'
;MPVNNILLFYVTLIAPISIVLFLYGFFPIAHHGDTIASQSDVPNYIGNVSINKHALYKPIITRLIIMVIDGIRWDFVAGPMGNITMPVTSKLLANSSGCLLQVKLQSPTVTMPRIKAMMTGTVPNFVDIVLNFGSKPLHSDNFLLQAKKYGHKLVFYGDDTWLSLFPHMFERHDGTTSFFVTDFTEVDNNVTRHLQHELNYNDWTMMILHYLGLDHIGHVEGPFGASIKPKLQEMDEIINQIAQRVQYWNTNGIPALFIICGDHGMKDSGGHGGSTLQETTVPFIAIGGTRCSHSKDGESIEIEQIDITATLSSAFGLPIPSANLGSSFLDSIYHLDDTKRLFFLYYNSRQVLDRFQKLVYRKSQIEYIYRKYLDAVNLHVTWLKTNERSNRMFETIVSSYNAILVEMKDVLISSIVEYDFRPIVLAVLFQCQVSKING
;
A
#
# COMPACT_ATOMS: atom_id res chain seq x y z
N MET A 1 33.84 45.81 26.80
CA MET A 1 33.36 44.89 25.74
C MET A 1 33.18 43.43 26.21
N PRO A 2 32.30 43.10 27.19
CA PRO A 2 31.95 41.70 27.49
C PRO A 2 30.52 41.30 27.07
N VAL A 3 29.61 42.27 26.86
CA VAL A 3 28.18 42.03 26.61
C VAL A 3 27.95 41.31 25.27
N ASN A 4 28.74 41.62 24.24
CA ASN A 4 28.60 41.01 22.92
C ASN A 4 28.96 39.52 22.90
N ASN A 5 29.88 39.07 23.76
CA ASN A 5 30.31 37.67 23.80
C ASN A 5 29.28 36.79 24.50
N ILE A 6 28.61 37.30 25.54
CA ILE A 6 27.54 36.59 26.24
C ILE A 6 26.32 36.46 25.33
N LEU A 7 25.98 37.52 24.60
CA LEU A 7 24.85 37.53 23.67
C LEU A 7 25.07 36.57 22.50
N LEU A 8 26.26 36.62 21.90
CA LEU A 8 26.65 35.71 20.83
C LEU A 8 26.67 34.26 21.31
N PHE A 9 27.19 34.00 22.52
CA PHE A 9 27.15 32.66 23.14
C PHE A 9 25.71 32.18 23.38
N TYR A 10 24.83 33.06 23.86
CA TYR A 10 23.42 32.74 24.06
C TYR A 10 22.71 32.40 22.74
N VAL A 11 22.88 33.22 21.70
CA VAL A 11 22.28 32.97 20.38
C VAL A 11 22.81 31.69 19.75
N THR A 12 24.13 31.47 19.79
CA THR A 12 24.77 30.27 19.23
C THR A 12 24.40 28.98 19.96
N LEU A 13 23.97 29.05 21.22
CA LEU A 13 23.50 27.90 21.99
C LEU A 13 21.99 27.68 21.84
N ILE A 14 21.19 28.75 21.98
CA ILE A 14 19.72 28.65 22.04
C ILE A 14 19.10 28.44 20.67
N ALA A 15 19.65 29.01 19.59
CA ALA A 15 19.10 28.81 18.25
C ALA A 15 19.19 27.36 17.75
N PRO A 16 20.31 26.62 17.94
CA PRO A 16 20.32 25.19 17.64
C PRO A 16 19.36 24.40 18.53
N ILE A 17 19.24 24.73 19.82
CA ILE A 17 18.32 24.05 20.74
C ILE A 17 16.86 24.30 20.34
N SER A 18 16.49 25.53 19.95
CA SER A 18 15.14 25.84 19.47
C SER A 18 14.83 25.07 18.19
N ILE A 19 15.77 25.00 17.24
CA ILE A 19 15.62 24.20 16.03
C ILE A 19 15.43 22.73 16.38
N VAL A 20 16.27 22.15 17.25
CA VAL A 20 16.15 20.75 17.66
C VAL A 20 14.82 20.47 18.36
N LEU A 21 14.36 21.35 19.25
CA LEU A 21 13.05 21.22 19.90
C LEU A 21 11.89 21.35 18.92
N PHE A 22 11.99 22.27 17.96
CA PHE A 22 10.99 22.42 16.90
C PHE A 22 10.92 21.14 16.08
N LEU A 23 12.07 20.65 15.60
CA LEU A 23 12.16 19.42 14.83
C LEU A 23 11.62 18.23 15.65
N TYR A 24 12.02 18.07 16.91
CA TYR A 24 11.53 16.99 17.77
C TYR A 24 10.01 17.01 17.94
N GLY A 25 9.42 18.19 18.13
CA GLY A 25 7.96 18.33 18.28
C GLY A 25 7.19 18.20 16.98
N PHE A 26 7.76 18.69 15.89
CA PHE A 26 7.16 18.70 14.56
C PHE A 26 7.30 17.34 13.85
N PHE A 27 8.27 16.53 14.24
CA PHE A 27 8.57 15.23 13.64
C PHE A 27 8.40 14.11 14.67
N PRO A 28 7.16 13.58 14.86
CA PRO A 28 6.94 12.47 15.77
C PRO A 28 7.73 11.24 15.31
N ILE A 29 8.60 10.72 16.18
CA ILE A 29 9.35 9.48 15.93
C ILE A 29 8.41 8.32 16.25
N ALA A 30 7.72 7.80 15.22
CA ALA A 30 6.94 6.59 15.34
C ALA A 30 7.90 5.37 15.36
N HIS A 31 8.02 4.71 16.52
CA HIS A 31 8.70 3.42 16.58
C HIS A 31 7.82 2.35 15.92
N HIS A 32 8.16 1.97 14.69
CA HIS A 32 7.64 0.75 14.09
C HIS A 32 8.34 -0.43 14.77
N GLY A 33 7.58 -1.29 15.46
CA GLY A 33 8.16 -2.47 16.09
C GLY A 33 8.81 -3.39 15.05
N ASP A 34 10.02 -3.88 15.34
CA ASP A 34 10.82 -4.76 14.48
C ASP A 34 10.32 -6.21 14.41
N THR A 35 9.06 -6.46 14.81
CA THR A 35 8.50 -7.81 14.84
C THR A 35 8.25 -8.30 13.42
N ILE A 36 8.73 -9.49 13.08
CA ILE A 36 8.43 -10.14 11.79
C ILE A 36 7.35 -11.19 12.02
N ALA A 37 6.23 -11.05 11.32
CA ALA A 37 5.11 -11.99 11.38
C ALA A 37 5.52 -13.38 10.91
N SER A 38 4.73 -14.36 11.32
CA SER A 38 5.00 -15.78 11.16
C SER A 38 3.69 -16.58 11.10
N GLN A 39 3.77 -17.86 10.74
CA GLN A 39 2.60 -18.74 10.70
C GLN A 39 1.96 -19.01 12.08
N SER A 40 2.60 -18.63 13.19
CA SER A 40 1.96 -18.65 14.52
C SER A 40 1.02 -17.47 14.74
N ASP A 41 1.20 -16.38 13.99
CA ASP A 41 0.35 -15.20 14.05
C ASP A 41 -0.99 -15.41 13.31
N VAL A 42 -1.05 -16.41 12.43
CA VAL A 42 -2.30 -16.88 11.81
C VAL A 42 -3.14 -17.64 12.86
N PRO A 43 -4.38 -17.22 13.16
CA PRO A 43 -5.15 -17.79 14.27
C PRO A 43 -5.48 -19.28 14.10
N ASN A 44 -5.32 -20.05 15.18
CA ASN A 44 -5.84 -21.44 15.28
C ASN A 44 -7.23 -21.50 15.94
N TYR A 45 -7.71 -20.37 16.46
CA TYR A 45 -8.97 -20.25 17.18
C TYR A 45 -9.68 -18.95 16.81
N ILE A 46 -11.00 -18.98 16.84
CA ILE A 46 -11.87 -17.80 16.81
C ILE A 46 -12.65 -17.81 18.12
N GLY A 47 -12.33 -16.88 19.02
CA GLY A 47 -12.83 -16.93 20.39
C GLY A 47 -12.46 -18.26 21.05
N ASN A 48 -13.46 -19.08 21.37
CA ASN A 48 -13.28 -20.42 21.96
C ASN A 48 -13.44 -21.59 20.96
N VAL A 49 -13.57 -21.32 19.67
CA VAL A 49 -13.76 -22.34 18.63
C VAL A 49 -12.44 -22.62 17.93
N SER A 50 -11.98 -23.87 17.94
CA SER A 50 -10.81 -24.30 17.16
C SER A 50 -11.18 -24.37 15.67
N ILE A 51 -10.25 -23.93 14.82
CA ILE A 51 -10.42 -23.92 13.37
C ILE A 51 -9.28 -24.66 12.67
N ASN A 52 -9.60 -25.25 11.51
CA ASN A 52 -8.57 -25.80 10.64
C ASN A 52 -7.92 -24.66 9.82
N LYS A 53 -6.89 -24.03 10.39
CA LYS A 53 -6.17 -22.94 9.73
C LYS A 53 -5.60 -23.31 8.36
N HIS A 54 -5.17 -24.57 8.18
CA HIS A 54 -4.57 -25.02 6.93
C HIS A 54 -5.59 -25.12 5.79
N ALA A 55 -6.86 -25.37 6.12
CA ALA A 55 -7.93 -25.35 5.14
C ALA A 55 -8.42 -23.93 4.83
N LEU A 56 -8.44 -23.04 5.83
CA LEU A 56 -8.97 -21.68 5.71
C LEU A 56 -7.96 -20.67 5.16
N TYR A 57 -6.68 -20.80 5.50
CA TYR A 57 -5.60 -19.89 5.09
C TYR A 57 -4.67 -20.51 4.05
N LYS A 58 -5.26 -21.20 3.07
CA LYS A 58 -4.51 -21.72 1.92
C LYS A 58 -4.38 -20.65 0.83
N PRO A 59 -3.30 -20.66 0.04
CA PRO A 59 -3.15 -19.76 -1.09
C PRO A 59 -4.32 -19.89 -2.07
N ILE A 60 -4.87 -18.75 -2.49
CA ILE A 60 -5.83 -18.63 -3.60
C ILE A 60 -5.08 -18.49 -4.92
N ILE A 61 -3.90 -17.86 -4.88
CA ILE A 61 -3.01 -17.69 -6.01
C ILE A 61 -1.65 -18.31 -5.73
N THR A 62 -0.97 -18.71 -6.80
CA THR A 62 0.38 -19.31 -6.73
C THR A 62 1.39 -18.53 -7.58
N ARG A 63 0.89 -17.70 -8.50
CA ARG A 63 1.70 -16.81 -9.33
C ARG A 63 1.14 -15.38 -9.29
N LEU A 64 2.00 -14.39 -9.14
CA LEU A 64 1.63 -12.98 -9.12
C LEU A 64 2.53 -12.15 -10.05
N ILE A 65 1.91 -11.26 -10.81
CA ILE A 65 2.59 -10.15 -11.48
C ILE A 65 2.03 -8.85 -10.91
N ILE A 66 2.88 -7.94 -10.46
CA ILE A 66 2.52 -6.56 -10.11
C ILE A 66 3.19 -5.65 -11.14
N MET A 67 2.39 -4.92 -11.91
CA MET A 67 2.85 -3.84 -12.78
C MET A 67 2.48 -2.51 -12.14
N VAL A 68 3.49 -1.79 -11.68
CA VAL A 68 3.36 -0.42 -11.21
C VAL A 68 3.63 0.50 -12.40
N ILE A 69 2.70 1.40 -12.69
CA ILE A 69 2.87 2.46 -13.70
C ILE A 69 3.00 3.77 -12.93
N ASP A 70 4.21 4.32 -12.87
CA ASP A 70 4.49 5.53 -12.10
C ASP A 70 3.68 6.72 -12.65
N GLY A 71 3.08 7.49 -11.74
CA GLY A 71 2.27 8.66 -12.08
C GLY A 71 0.89 8.38 -12.71
N ILE A 72 0.43 7.13 -12.80
CA ILE A 72 -0.86 6.82 -13.43
C ILE A 72 -2.07 7.37 -12.65
N ARG A 73 -2.83 8.25 -13.30
CA ARG A 73 -4.07 8.80 -12.74
C ARG A 73 -5.26 7.87 -12.93
N TRP A 74 -6.22 7.95 -12.02
CA TRP A 74 -7.51 7.25 -12.14
C TRP A 74 -8.26 7.54 -13.45
N ASP A 75 -8.28 8.81 -13.89
CA ASP A 75 -9.02 9.24 -15.07
C ASP A 75 -8.37 8.86 -16.41
N PHE A 76 -7.13 8.35 -16.39
CA PHE A 76 -6.50 7.75 -17.57
C PHE A 76 -7.03 6.36 -17.89
N VAL A 77 -7.65 5.69 -16.92
CA VAL A 77 -8.17 4.31 -17.03
C VAL A 77 -9.69 4.28 -16.94
N ALA A 78 -10.26 5.07 -16.02
CA ALA A 78 -11.67 5.06 -15.75
C ALA A 78 -12.46 5.99 -16.69
N GLY A 79 -13.74 5.68 -16.88
CA GLY A 79 -14.66 6.51 -17.64
C GLY A 79 -14.35 6.57 -19.15
N PRO A 80 -14.91 7.57 -19.86
CA PRO A 80 -14.79 7.66 -21.32
C PRO A 80 -13.35 7.84 -21.81
N MET A 81 -12.48 8.48 -21.00
CA MET A 81 -11.09 8.70 -21.36
C MET A 81 -10.31 7.39 -21.46
N GLY A 82 -10.54 6.45 -20.55
CA GLY A 82 -9.95 5.11 -20.62
C GLY A 82 -10.17 4.40 -21.96
N ASN A 83 -11.37 4.52 -22.54
CA ASN A 83 -11.66 3.93 -23.85
C ASN A 83 -10.82 4.52 -24.99
N ILE A 84 -10.26 5.71 -24.80
CA ILE A 84 -9.45 6.43 -25.80
C ILE A 84 -7.95 6.16 -25.56
N THR A 85 -7.52 6.15 -24.30
CA THR A 85 -6.12 6.04 -23.90
C THR A 85 -5.67 4.59 -23.72
N MET A 86 -6.53 3.73 -23.19
CA MET A 86 -6.25 2.33 -22.86
C MET A 86 -7.40 1.38 -23.32
N PRO A 87 -7.73 1.37 -24.62
CA PRO A 87 -8.90 0.66 -25.15
C PRO A 87 -8.91 -0.86 -24.87
N VAL A 88 -7.75 -1.51 -24.84
CA VAL A 88 -7.67 -2.96 -24.58
C VAL A 88 -8.00 -3.24 -23.11
N THR A 89 -7.41 -2.49 -22.20
CA THR A 89 -7.71 -2.55 -20.76
C THR A 89 -9.18 -2.26 -20.51
N SER A 90 -9.74 -1.22 -21.12
CA SER A 90 -11.18 -0.92 -20.99
C SER A 90 -12.05 -2.06 -21.49
N LYS A 91 -11.67 -2.75 -22.58
CA LYS A 91 -12.40 -3.93 -23.08
C LYS A 91 -12.29 -5.13 -22.13
N LEU A 92 -11.12 -5.37 -21.53
CA LEU A 92 -10.93 -6.42 -20.52
C LEU A 92 -11.84 -6.19 -19.31
N LEU A 93 -11.92 -4.93 -18.84
CA LEU A 93 -12.79 -4.52 -17.74
C LEU A 93 -14.28 -4.66 -18.10
N ALA A 94 -14.69 -4.17 -19.27
CA ALA A 94 -16.08 -4.27 -19.74
C ALA A 94 -16.56 -5.72 -19.89
N ASN A 95 -15.66 -6.63 -20.26
CA ASN A 95 -15.95 -8.06 -20.39
C ASN A 95 -15.85 -8.84 -19.07
N SER A 96 -15.78 -8.15 -17.91
CA SER A 96 -15.62 -8.77 -16.59
C SER A 96 -14.40 -9.71 -16.49
N SER A 97 -13.38 -9.48 -17.32
CA SER A 97 -12.12 -10.24 -17.31
C SER A 97 -11.10 -9.67 -16.32
N GLY A 98 -11.41 -8.51 -15.73
CA GLY A 98 -10.68 -7.92 -14.62
C GLY A 98 -11.54 -6.98 -13.80
N CYS A 99 -11.08 -6.64 -12.60
CA CYS A 99 -11.74 -5.75 -11.66
C CYS A 99 -11.02 -4.42 -11.62
N LEU A 100 -11.76 -3.31 -11.70
CA LEU A 100 -11.25 -1.96 -11.49
C LEU A 100 -11.73 -1.44 -10.13
N LEU A 101 -10.78 -1.11 -9.25
CA LEU A 101 -11.01 -0.48 -7.97
C LEU A 101 -10.31 0.88 -7.95
N GLN A 102 -10.89 1.85 -7.24
CA GLN A 102 -10.30 3.17 -7.06
C GLN A 102 -9.45 3.17 -5.78
N VAL A 103 -8.16 3.46 -5.89
CA VAL A 103 -7.25 3.50 -4.74
C VAL A 103 -7.04 4.92 -4.26
N LYS A 104 -7.21 5.14 -2.95
CA LYS A 104 -6.86 6.37 -2.26
C LYS A 104 -5.50 6.26 -1.59
N LEU A 105 -4.69 7.29 -1.75
CA LEU A 105 -3.34 7.39 -1.22
C LEU A 105 -3.26 8.50 -0.17
N GLN A 106 -2.52 8.26 0.90
CA GLN A 106 -2.10 9.31 1.81
C GLN A 106 -0.91 10.08 1.23
N SER A 107 -0.81 11.38 1.51
CA SER A 107 0.37 12.17 1.20
C SER A 107 1.58 11.80 2.09
N PRO A 108 2.82 12.06 1.65
CA PRO A 108 3.19 12.59 0.33
C PRO A 108 3.14 11.50 -0.75
N THR A 109 2.74 11.92 -1.96
CA THR A 109 2.66 11.09 -3.16
C THR A 109 4.01 11.05 -3.86
N VAL A 110 5.00 10.42 -3.22
CA VAL A 110 6.36 10.24 -3.75
C VAL A 110 6.67 8.74 -3.85
N THR A 111 7.35 8.32 -4.91
CA THR A 111 7.62 6.92 -5.26
C THR A 111 8.10 6.05 -4.10
N MET A 112 9.26 6.34 -3.50
CA MET A 112 9.83 5.51 -2.43
C MET A 112 8.85 5.33 -1.23
N PRO A 113 8.27 6.39 -0.63
CA PRO A 113 7.26 6.25 0.42
C PRO A 113 6.06 5.38 0.02
N ARG A 114 5.58 5.51 -1.22
CA ARG A 114 4.39 4.80 -1.69
C ARG A 114 4.68 3.32 -1.94
N ILE A 115 5.85 2.98 -2.49
CA ILE A 115 6.33 1.58 -2.57
C ILE A 115 6.40 0.95 -1.18
N LYS A 116 6.99 1.65 -0.19
CA LYS A 116 7.03 1.18 1.20
C LYS A 116 5.61 0.93 1.71
N ALA A 117 4.71 1.89 1.56
CA ALA A 117 3.32 1.79 2.03
C ALA A 117 2.57 0.59 1.42
N MET A 118 2.74 0.37 0.12
CA MET A 118 2.08 -0.70 -0.63
C MET A 118 2.52 -2.09 -0.16
N MET A 119 3.79 -2.25 0.24
CA MET A 119 4.40 -3.53 0.61
C MET A 119 4.40 -3.82 2.12
N THR A 120 4.25 -2.80 2.97
CA THR A 120 4.18 -2.97 4.43
C THR A 120 2.77 -2.82 5.01
N GLY A 121 1.87 -2.16 4.29
CA GLY A 121 0.56 -1.77 4.79
C GLY A 121 0.62 -0.66 5.83
N THR A 122 1.71 0.13 5.86
CA THR A 122 1.88 1.25 6.80
C THR A 122 1.79 2.59 6.10
N VAL A 123 1.26 3.60 6.78
CA VAL A 123 1.38 4.98 6.31
C VAL A 123 2.83 5.47 6.51
N PRO A 124 3.49 6.02 5.47
CA PRO A 124 4.81 6.59 5.59
C PRO A 124 4.83 7.77 6.57
N ASN A 125 5.83 7.80 7.45
CA ASN A 125 6.08 8.93 8.33
C ASN A 125 6.99 9.94 7.62
N PHE A 126 6.65 11.23 7.65
CA PHE A 126 7.48 12.30 7.04
C PHE A 126 8.94 12.28 7.54
N VAL A 127 9.15 11.95 8.82
CA VAL A 127 10.49 11.80 9.40
C VAL A 127 11.28 10.69 8.71
N ASP A 128 10.65 9.54 8.49
CA ASP A 128 11.26 8.43 7.77
C ASP A 128 11.62 8.85 6.35
N ILE A 129 10.83 9.70 5.70
CA ILE A 129 11.10 10.15 4.33
C ILE A 129 12.34 11.05 4.30
N VAL A 130 12.47 11.97 5.25
CA VAL A 130 13.63 12.87 5.33
C VAL A 130 14.89 12.12 5.79
N LEU A 131 14.79 11.25 6.79
CA LEU A 131 15.94 10.52 7.34
C LEU A 131 16.40 9.36 6.45
N ASN A 132 15.53 8.85 5.58
CA ASN A 132 15.83 7.84 4.57
C ASN A 132 15.93 8.45 3.16
N PHE A 133 16.13 9.76 3.06
CA PHE A 133 16.50 10.40 1.80
C PHE A 133 17.79 9.73 1.28
N GLY A 134 17.69 9.07 0.12
CA GLY A 134 18.74 8.16 -0.39
C GLY A 134 18.48 6.65 -0.19
N SER A 135 17.21 6.24 -0.01
CA SER A 135 16.74 4.86 -0.14
C SER A 135 17.46 3.84 0.75
N LYS A 136 17.46 4.08 2.08
CA LYS A 136 18.00 3.08 3.02
C LYS A 136 17.21 1.77 2.97
N PRO A 137 17.88 0.62 3.14
CA PRO A 137 17.22 -0.69 3.23
C PRO A 137 16.09 -0.73 4.24
N LEU A 138 14.97 -1.31 3.83
CA LEU A 138 13.84 -1.58 4.71
C LEU A 138 14.06 -2.90 5.45
N HIS A 139 14.28 -2.81 6.77
CA HIS A 139 14.43 -3.99 7.63
C HIS A 139 13.12 -4.47 8.25
N SER A 140 12.08 -3.63 8.23
CA SER A 140 10.79 -3.98 8.81
C SER A 140 10.08 -5.07 8.01
N ASP A 141 9.16 -5.74 8.70
CA ASP A 141 8.30 -6.74 8.08
C ASP A 141 7.50 -6.18 6.89
N ASN A 142 7.41 -6.95 5.82
CA ASN A 142 6.76 -6.57 4.57
C ASN A 142 6.40 -7.82 3.75
N PHE A 143 5.51 -7.64 2.77
CA PHE A 143 4.98 -8.73 1.94
C PHE A 143 6.09 -9.50 1.19
N LEU A 144 7.10 -8.81 0.64
CA LEU A 144 8.19 -9.46 -0.10
C LEU A 144 9.08 -10.30 0.81
N LEU A 145 9.38 -9.80 2.01
CA LEU A 145 10.10 -10.54 3.03
C LEU A 145 9.34 -11.80 3.45
N GLN A 146 8.03 -11.69 3.68
CA GLN A 146 7.19 -12.85 3.97
C GLN A 146 7.23 -13.85 2.81
N ALA A 147 7.03 -13.40 1.57
CA ALA A 147 7.09 -14.27 0.40
C ALA A 147 8.43 -15.04 0.33
N LYS A 148 9.56 -14.32 0.45
CA LYS A 148 10.89 -14.94 0.43
C LYS A 148 11.10 -15.94 1.56
N LYS A 149 10.68 -15.60 2.79
CA LYS A 149 10.79 -16.48 3.97
C LYS A 149 10.03 -17.80 3.80
N TYR A 150 8.94 -17.80 3.03
CA TYR A 150 8.16 -18.99 2.71
C TYR A 150 8.49 -19.60 1.34
N GLY A 151 9.67 -19.31 0.80
CA GLY A 151 10.23 -20.01 -0.36
C GLY A 151 9.72 -19.53 -1.72
N HIS A 152 9.00 -18.40 -1.78
CA HIS A 152 8.66 -17.78 -3.05
C HIS A 152 9.89 -17.18 -3.71
N LYS A 153 9.97 -17.32 -5.03
CA LYS A 153 11.04 -16.77 -5.87
C LYS A 153 10.53 -15.52 -6.55
N LEU A 154 11.22 -14.41 -6.33
CA LEU A 154 10.83 -13.07 -6.75
C LEU A 154 11.77 -12.60 -7.87
N VAL A 155 11.22 -11.94 -8.90
CA VAL A 155 11.99 -11.27 -9.96
C VAL A 155 11.50 -9.82 -10.12
N PHE A 156 12.39 -8.90 -10.50
CA PHE A 156 12.08 -7.47 -10.56
C PHE A 156 12.71 -6.74 -11.74
N TYR A 157 11.95 -5.87 -12.39
CA TYR A 157 12.45 -5.02 -13.46
C TYR A 157 11.83 -3.62 -13.37
N GLY A 158 12.64 -2.56 -13.29
CA GLY A 158 12.14 -1.19 -13.18
C GLY A 158 12.97 -0.31 -12.24
N ASP A 159 12.33 0.68 -11.62
CA ASP A 159 12.97 1.67 -10.72
C ASP A 159 13.89 1.05 -9.66
N ASP A 160 15.16 1.46 -9.61
CA ASP A 160 16.17 0.97 -8.67
C ASP A 160 15.88 1.25 -7.18
N THR A 161 14.88 2.10 -6.90
CA THR A 161 14.29 2.29 -5.56
C THR A 161 13.86 0.97 -4.93
N TRP A 162 13.32 0.02 -5.72
CA TRP A 162 12.95 -1.31 -5.22
C TRP A 162 14.16 -2.10 -4.73
N LEU A 163 15.27 -2.05 -5.46
CA LEU A 163 16.52 -2.75 -5.10
C LEU A 163 17.16 -2.15 -3.85
N SER A 164 17.02 -0.84 -3.70
CA SER A 164 17.52 -0.09 -2.55
C SER A 164 16.69 -0.37 -1.29
N LEU A 165 15.36 -0.38 -1.40
CA LEU A 165 14.45 -0.69 -0.30
C LEU A 165 14.48 -2.16 0.11
N PHE A 166 14.59 -3.07 -0.85
CA PHE A 166 14.47 -4.51 -0.65
C PHE A 166 15.72 -5.27 -1.11
N PRO A 167 16.90 -5.00 -0.52
CA PRO A 167 18.13 -5.60 -0.98
C PRO A 167 18.09 -7.12 -0.85
N HIS A 168 18.68 -7.79 -1.84
CA HIS A 168 18.74 -9.24 -1.95
C HIS A 168 17.38 -9.95 -2.05
N MET A 169 16.25 -9.27 -2.28
CA MET A 169 14.94 -9.96 -2.35
C MET A 169 14.71 -10.71 -3.66
N PHE A 170 15.34 -10.30 -4.75
CA PHE A 170 15.06 -10.78 -6.10
C PHE A 170 16.15 -11.73 -6.62
N GLU A 171 15.74 -12.85 -7.22
CA GLU A 171 16.63 -13.85 -7.83
C GLU A 171 17.21 -13.37 -9.16
N ARG A 172 16.39 -12.65 -9.92
CA ARG A 172 16.78 -11.92 -11.12
C ARG A 172 16.22 -10.52 -11.05
N HIS A 173 17.04 -9.55 -11.39
CA HIS A 173 16.59 -8.18 -11.44
C HIS A 173 17.40 -7.30 -12.37
N ASP A 174 16.77 -6.24 -12.86
CA ASP A 174 17.41 -5.16 -13.60
C ASP A 174 16.82 -3.82 -13.16
N GLY A 175 17.66 -2.97 -12.58
CA GLY A 175 17.27 -1.68 -12.02
C GLY A 175 17.50 -0.55 -13.01
N THR A 176 16.54 0.36 -13.12
CA THR A 176 16.63 1.58 -13.92
C THR A 176 16.78 2.78 -12.99
N THR A 177 17.80 3.60 -13.22
CA THR A 177 17.97 4.86 -12.49
C THR A 177 17.02 5.94 -13.03
N SER A 178 16.22 6.56 -12.15
CA SER A 178 15.22 7.58 -12.51
C SER A 178 15.76 9.03 -12.61
N PHE A 179 17.08 9.24 -12.58
CA PHE A 179 17.66 10.60 -12.46
C PHE A 179 17.41 11.52 -13.66
N PHE A 180 17.10 11.00 -14.85
CA PHE A 180 16.90 11.77 -16.07
C PHE A 180 15.43 11.76 -16.49
N VAL A 181 14.65 12.72 -15.98
CA VAL A 181 13.21 12.88 -16.27
C VAL A 181 12.88 13.18 -17.74
N THR A 182 13.87 13.34 -18.62
CA THR A 182 13.66 13.51 -20.07
C THR A 182 13.68 12.20 -20.85
N ASP A 183 14.06 11.09 -20.22
CA ASP A 183 13.98 9.77 -20.85
C ASP A 183 12.63 9.12 -20.56
N PHE A 184 11.80 9.02 -21.58
CA PHE A 184 10.48 8.38 -21.49
C PHE A 184 10.46 6.96 -22.03
N THR A 185 11.53 6.52 -22.71
CA THR A 185 11.49 5.35 -23.60
C THR A 185 12.51 4.30 -23.20
N GLU A 186 13.75 4.70 -22.90
CA GLU A 186 14.78 3.75 -22.50
C GLU A 186 14.46 3.18 -21.10
N VAL A 187 13.94 3.98 -20.17
CA VAL A 187 13.45 3.50 -18.86
C VAL A 187 12.41 2.38 -18.96
N ASP A 188 11.44 2.49 -19.88
CA ASP A 188 10.36 1.52 -20.05
C ASP A 188 10.83 0.32 -20.89
N ASN A 189 11.61 0.55 -21.94
CA ASN A 189 12.30 -0.51 -22.69
C ASN A 189 13.20 -1.37 -21.78
N ASN A 190 13.76 -0.77 -20.72
CA ASN A 190 14.56 -1.48 -19.72
C ASN A 190 13.78 -2.57 -19.02
N VAL A 191 12.49 -2.34 -18.82
CA VAL A 191 11.54 -3.30 -18.24
C VAL A 191 11.04 -4.25 -19.33
N THR A 192 10.55 -3.72 -20.45
CA THR A 192 9.84 -4.51 -21.47
C THR A 192 10.73 -5.57 -22.13
N ARG A 193 12.03 -5.32 -22.32
CA ARG A 193 12.93 -6.30 -22.98
C ARG A 193 13.03 -7.63 -22.24
N HIS A 194 12.77 -7.66 -20.93
CA HIS A 194 12.84 -8.88 -20.11
C HIS A 194 11.52 -9.64 -20.09
N LEU A 195 10.41 -8.96 -20.40
CA LEU A 195 9.06 -9.46 -20.22
C LEU A 195 8.81 -10.78 -20.96
N GLN A 196 9.18 -10.85 -22.24
CA GLN A 196 8.94 -12.05 -23.05
C GLN A 196 9.63 -13.29 -22.47
N HIS A 197 10.87 -13.14 -21.99
CA HIS A 197 11.62 -14.23 -21.38
C HIS A 197 10.99 -14.66 -20.06
N GLU A 198 10.69 -13.71 -19.18
CA GLU A 198 10.12 -14.02 -17.86
C GLU A 198 8.73 -14.65 -17.93
N LEU A 199 7.89 -14.22 -18.88
CA LEU A 199 6.59 -14.85 -19.10
C LEU A 199 6.69 -16.31 -19.56
N ASN A 200 7.82 -16.72 -20.13
CA ASN A 200 8.11 -18.11 -20.55
C ASN A 200 8.78 -18.95 -19.46
N TYR A 201 9.35 -18.32 -18.42
CA TYR A 201 9.93 -19.03 -17.30
C TYR A 201 8.87 -19.49 -16.29
N ASN A 202 9.19 -20.57 -15.57
CA ASN A 202 8.32 -21.17 -14.56
C ASN A 202 8.98 -21.28 -13.19
N ASP A 203 10.17 -20.70 -13.04
CA ASP A 203 11.00 -20.82 -11.85
C ASP A 203 10.77 -19.71 -10.82
N TRP A 204 9.90 -18.73 -11.12
CA TRP A 204 9.49 -17.67 -10.21
C TRP A 204 7.99 -17.76 -9.88
N THR A 205 7.62 -17.19 -8.74
CA THR A 205 6.22 -17.12 -8.27
C THR A 205 5.71 -15.69 -8.17
N MET A 206 6.60 -14.71 -8.08
CA MET A 206 6.24 -13.29 -8.07
C MET A 206 7.14 -12.48 -8.99
N MET A 207 6.55 -11.63 -9.82
CA MET A 207 7.26 -10.69 -10.67
C MET A 207 6.74 -9.28 -10.42
N ILE A 208 7.64 -8.33 -10.27
CA ILE A 208 7.32 -6.90 -10.11
C ILE A 208 7.93 -6.15 -11.28
N LEU A 209 7.11 -5.35 -11.95
CA LEU A 209 7.48 -4.47 -13.06
C LEU A 209 7.16 -3.04 -12.63
N HIS A 210 8.10 -2.12 -12.75
CA HIS A 210 7.86 -0.71 -12.42
C HIS A 210 8.27 0.19 -13.60
N TYR A 211 7.27 0.71 -14.31
CA TYR A 211 7.43 1.57 -15.49
C TYR A 211 7.43 3.05 -15.07
N LEU A 212 8.39 3.83 -15.56
CA LEU A 212 8.64 5.21 -15.11
C LEU A 212 8.26 6.25 -16.17
N GLY A 213 8.19 5.85 -17.45
CA GLY A 213 8.10 6.80 -18.57
C GLY A 213 6.86 7.70 -18.51
N LEU A 214 5.75 7.24 -17.91
CA LEU A 214 4.55 8.05 -17.75
C LEU A 214 4.74 9.20 -16.77
N ASP A 215 5.35 8.96 -15.60
CA ASP A 215 5.65 10.02 -14.62
C ASP A 215 6.64 11.03 -15.19
N HIS A 216 7.68 10.57 -15.87
CA HIS A 216 8.65 11.44 -16.53
C HIS A 216 7.97 12.39 -17.53
N ILE A 217 7.06 11.89 -18.38
CA ILE A 217 6.24 12.74 -19.26
C ILE A 217 5.38 13.69 -18.44
N GLY A 218 4.79 13.22 -17.33
CA GLY A 218 4.01 14.02 -16.40
C GLY A 218 4.78 15.21 -15.81
N HIS A 219 6.08 15.09 -15.55
CA HIS A 219 6.92 16.21 -15.10
C HIS A 219 7.27 17.19 -16.23
N VAL A 220 7.49 16.68 -17.45
CA VAL A 220 7.96 17.50 -18.58
C VAL A 220 6.83 18.20 -19.31
N GLU A 221 5.76 17.48 -19.63
CA GLU A 221 4.63 17.97 -20.44
C GLU A 221 3.33 18.15 -19.64
N GLY A 222 3.23 17.55 -18.45
CA GLY A 222 1.99 17.46 -17.69
C GLY A 222 1.03 16.37 -18.20
N PRO A 223 -0.07 16.11 -17.46
CA PRO A 223 -1.02 15.03 -17.77
C PRO A 223 -1.83 15.24 -19.05
N PHE A 224 -1.78 16.43 -19.64
CA PHE A 224 -2.46 16.77 -20.89
C PHE A 224 -1.49 16.95 -22.07
N GLY A 225 -0.22 16.56 -21.87
CA GLY A 225 0.81 16.58 -22.90
C GLY A 225 0.50 15.67 -24.08
N ALA A 226 1.13 15.96 -25.23
CA ALA A 226 0.93 15.19 -26.46
C ALA A 226 1.46 13.75 -26.32
N SER A 227 2.46 13.54 -25.46
CA SER A 227 3.11 12.24 -25.24
C SER A 227 2.34 11.31 -24.29
N ILE A 228 1.36 11.82 -23.52
CA ILE A 228 0.58 11.02 -22.55
C ILE A 228 -0.20 9.91 -23.23
N LYS A 229 -0.95 10.22 -24.29
CA LYS A 229 -1.79 9.22 -24.97
C LYS A 229 -0.94 8.09 -25.60
N PRO A 230 0.10 8.36 -26.41
CA PRO A 230 0.97 7.31 -26.91
C PRO A 230 1.58 6.45 -25.79
N LYS A 231 2.01 7.05 -24.68
CA LYS A 231 2.54 6.31 -23.53
C LYS A 231 1.51 5.41 -22.86
N LEU A 232 0.28 5.88 -22.68
CA LEU A 232 -0.80 5.03 -22.14
C LEU A 232 -1.15 3.87 -23.09
N GLN A 233 -1.07 4.08 -24.41
CA GLN A 233 -1.27 3.02 -25.40
C GLN A 233 -0.14 1.96 -25.34
N GLU A 234 1.11 2.38 -25.14
CA GLU A 234 2.22 1.47 -24.89
C GLU A 234 1.98 0.60 -23.64
N MET A 235 1.55 1.22 -22.53
CA MET A 235 1.21 0.48 -21.32
C MET A 235 0.04 -0.50 -21.55
N ASP A 236 -0.97 -0.07 -22.32
CA ASP A 236 -2.14 -0.89 -22.67
C ASP A 236 -1.75 -2.15 -23.48
N GLU A 237 -0.78 -2.03 -24.39
CA GLU A 237 -0.23 -3.15 -25.15
C GLU A 237 0.53 -4.15 -24.27
N ILE A 238 1.31 -3.65 -23.31
CA ILE A 238 2.03 -4.49 -22.33
C ILE A 238 1.04 -5.23 -21.42
N ILE A 239 0.01 -4.54 -20.93
CA ILE A 239 -1.06 -5.12 -20.13
C ILE A 239 -1.73 -6.26 -20.89
N ASN A 240 -2.04 -6.07 -22.18
CA ASN A 240 -2.64 -7.10 -23.01
C ASN A 240 -1.77 -8.36 -23.11
N GLN A 241 -0.46 -8.20 -23.34
CA GLN A 241 0.47 -9.33 -23.43
C GLN A 241 0.50 -10.15 -22.13
N ILE A 242 0.57 -9.46 -20.98
CA ILE A 242 0.61 -10.11 -19.66
C ILE A 242 -0.75 -10.78 -19.36
N ALA A 243 -1.86 -10.09 -19.61
CA ALA A 243 -3.20 -10.60 -19.38
C ALA A 243 -3.47 -11.90 -20.15
N GLN A 244 -3.04 -11.98 -21.42
CA GLN A 244 -3.13 -13.21 -22.22
C GLN A 244 -2.34 -14.36 -21.60
N ARG A 245 -1.13 -14.10 -21.10
CA ARG A 245 -0.32 -15.13 -20.44
C ARG A 245 -0.94 -15.59 -19.12
N VAL A 246 -1.49 -14.66 -18.34
CA VAL A 246 -2.19 -14.95 -17.07
C VAL A 246 -3.44 -15.78 -17.33
N GLN A 247 -4.20 -15.47 -18.37
CA GLN A 247 -5.35 -16.26 -18.80
C GLN A 247 -4.92 -17.69 -19.20
N TYR A 248 -3.82 -17.81 -19.94
CA TYR A 248 -3.25 -19.12 -20.29
C TYR A 248 -2.87 -19.93 -19.05
N TRP A 249 -2.15 -19.35 -18.09
CA TRP A 249 -1.80 -20.03 -16.83
C TRP A 249 -3.04 -20.51 -16.06
N ASN A 250 -4.03 -19.64 -15.88
CA ASN A 250 -5.26 -20.00 -15.17
C ASN A 250 -6.03 -21.14 -15.87
N THR A 251 -6.10 -21.12 -17.19
CA THR A 251 -6.75 -22.19 -17.99
C THR A 251 -6.00 -23.53 -17.88
N ASN A 252 -4.69 -23.49 -17.62
CA ASN A 252 -3.84 -24.66 -17.44
C ASN A 252 -3.61 -25.02 -15.95
N GLY A 253 -4.47 -24.56 -15.05
CA GLY A 253 -4.45 -24.96 -13.64
C GLY A 253 -3.36 -24.30 -12.79
N ILE A 254 -2.79 -23.18 -13.23
CA ILE A 254 -1.88 -22.34 -12.44
C ILE A 254 -2.66 -21.10 -12.01
N PRO A 255 -3.13 -21.01 -10.74
CA PRO A 255 -3.83 -19.83 -10.24
C PRO A 255 -2.91 -18.62 -10.25
N ALA A 256 -3.15 -17.71 -11.19
CA ALA A 256 -2.30 -16.55 -11.44
C ALA A 256 -3.10 -15.25 -11.36
N LEU A 257 -2.55 -14.27 -10.65
CA LEU A 257 -3.10 -12.93 -10.53
C LEU A 257 -2.15 -11.92 -11.16
N PHE A 258 -2.71 -10.99 -11.93
CA PHE A 258 -2.01 -9.84 -12.48
C PHE A 258 -2.65 -8.57 -11.93
N ILE A 259 -1.83 -7.75 -11.30
CA ILE A 259 -2.21 -6.47 -10.72
C ILE A 259 -1.57 -5.36 -11.54
N ILE A 260 -2.35 -4.35 -11.90
CA ILE A 260 -1.88 -3.07 -12.40
C ILE A 260 -2.26 -1.99 -11.40
N CYS A 261 -1.31 -1.19 -10.94
CA CYS A 261 -1.57 -0.09 -10.03
C CYS A 261 -0.62 1.09 -10.25
N GLY A 262 -0.97 2.23 -9.65
CA GLY A 262 -0.05 3.35 -9.46
C GLY A 262 0.54 3.36 -8.06
N ASP A 263 1.79 3.81 -7.94
CA ASP A 263 2.37 4.24 -6.68
C ASP A 263 1.87 5.65 -6.30
N HIS A 264 1.63 6.52 -7.27
CA HIS A 264 0.87 7.77 -7.19
C HIS A 264 0.29 8.20 -8.55
N GLY A 265 -0.54 9.24 -8.55
CA GLY A 265 -0.93 9.96 -9.76
C GLY A 265 -0.08 11.22 -9.96
N MET A 266 -0.58 12.18 -10.75
CA MET A 266 0.08 13.46 -11.01
C MET A 266 -0.93 14.62 -11.02
N LYS A 267 -0.52 15.80 -10.58
CA LYS A 267 -1.39 16.99 -10.58
C LYS A 267 -1.57 17.55 -11.99
N ASP A 268 -2.63 18.33 -12.20
CA ASP A 268 -2.95 18.94 -13.50
C ASP A 268 -1.84 19.85 -14.05
N SER A 269 -1.02 20.44 -13.17
CA SER A 269 0.13 21.26 -13.55
C SER A 269 1.42 20.46 -13.82
N GLY A 270 1.36 19.13 -13.77
CA GLY A 270 2.51 18.23 -13.93
C GLY A 270 3.25 17.95 -12.61
N GLY A 271 3.87 16.77 -12.51
CA GLY A 271 4.55 16.27 -11.32
C GLY A 271 3.63 15.86 -10.16
N HIS A 272 4.22 15.63 -8.98
CA HIS A 272 3.54 15.01 -7.82
C HIS A 272 4.20 15.42 -6.47
N GLY A 273 3.88 14.71 -5.39
CA GLY A 273 4.39 14.91 -4.02
C GLY A 273 3.41 15.60 -3.06
N GLY A 274 2.30 16.13 -3.58
CA GLY A 274 1.25 16.83 -2.85
C GLY A 274 0.09 15.93 -2.40
N SER A 275 -1.11 16.52 -2.43
CA SER A 275 -2.35 15.94 -1.90
C SER A 275 -3.55 16.23 -2.79
N THR A 276 -3.36 16.62 -4.05
CA THR A 276 -4.49 16.82 -4.96
C THR A 276 -5.19 15.48 -5.22
N LEU A 277 -6.47 15.54 -5.61
CA LEU A 277 -7.26 14.34 -5.89
C LEU A 277 -6.59 13.48 -6.98
N GLN A 278 -6.03 14.12 -8.00
CA GLN A 278 -5.36 13.47 -9.12
C GLN A 278 -4.06 12.79 -8.71
N GLU A 279 -3.31 13.35 -7.75
CA GLU A 279 -2.10 12.71 -7.20
C GLU A 279 -2.45 11.52 -6.29
N THR A 280 -3.56 11.62 -5.56
CA THR A 280 -3.93 10.68 -4.50
C THR A 280 -4.95 9.63 -4.92
N THR A 281 -5.39 9.64 -6.18
CA THR A 281 -6.38 8.68 -6.71
C THR A 281 -5.82 7.96 -7.93
N VAL A 282 -5.54 6.68 -7.78
CA VAL A 282 -4.96 5.82 -8.83
C VAL A 282 -5.83 4.59 -9.08
N PRO A 283 -5.75 3.95 -10.27
CA PRO A 283 -6.42 2.69 -10.53
C PRO A 283 -5.74 1.52 -9.82
N PHE A 284 -6.54 0.52 -9.42
CA PHE A 284 -6.08 -0.84 -9.15
C PHE A 284 -6.88 -1.80 -10.03
N ILE A 285 -6.18 -2.51 -10.89
CA ILE A 285 -6.76 -3.47 -11.82
C ILE A 285 -6.29 -4.86 -11.44
N ALA A 286 -7.21 -5.80 -11.24
CA ALA A 286 -6.92 -7.19 -10.96
C ALA A 286 -7.43 -8.08 -12.11
N ILE A 287 -6.56 -8.89 -12.71
CA ILE A 287 -6.86 -9.81 -13.81
C ILE A 287 -6.38 -11.22 -13.45
N GLY A 288 -7.19 -12.24 -13.74
CA GLY A 288 -6.81 -13.65 -13.59
C GLY A 288 -7.66 -14.40 -12.58
N GLY A 289 -8.77 -14.99 -13.06
CA GLY A 289 -9.70 -15.75 -12.22
C GLY A 289 -10.54 -14.91 -11.25
N THR A 290 -10.49 -13.58 -11.39
CA THR A 290 -11.18 -12.62 -10.53
C THR A 290 -12.69 -12.61 -10.76
N ARG A 291 -13.44 -12.25 -9.71
CA ARG A 291 -14.88 -11.98 -9.76
C ARG A 291 -15.15 -10.68 -9.03
N CYS A 292 -15.50 -9.66 -9.79
CA CYS A 292 -15.59 -8.30 -9.29
C CYS A 292 -16.91 -8.08 -8.58
N SER A 293 -16.83 -7.61 -7.34
CA SER A 293 -18.00 -7.03 -6.71
C SER A 293 -18.35 -5.72 -7.42
N HIS A 294 -19.64 -5.47 -7.61
CA HIS A 294 -20.13 -4.20 -8.12
C HIS A 294 -20.77 -3.42 -6.98
N SER A 295 -20.51 -2.11 -6.89
CA SER A 295 -21.30 -1.25 -6.01
C SER A 295 -22.76 -1.31 -6.41
N LYS A 296 -23.66 -1.25 -5.42
CA LYS A 296 -25.12 -1.24 -5.66
C LYS A 296 -25.56 -0.04 -6.50
N ASP A 297 -24.79 1.04 -6.46
CA ASP A 297 -25.08 2.31 -7.11
C ASP A 297 -24.27 2.51 -8.41
N GLY A 298 -23.54 1.48 -8.86
CA GLY A 298 -22.69 1.55 -10.05
C GLY A 298 -21.38 2.33 -9.85
N GLU A 299 -21.12 2.80 -8.63
CA GLU A 299 -19.87 3.46 -8.26
C GLU A 299 -18.68 2.47 -8.21
N SER A 300 -17.47 3.00 -8.38
CA SER A 300 -16.25 2.21 -8.21
C SER A 300 -16.04 1.89 -6.73
N ILE A 301 -15.64 0.65 -6.42
CA ILE A 301 -15.26 0.29 -5.06
C ILE A 301 -13.97 1.06 -4.72
N GLU A 302 -13.99 1.79 -3.61
CA GLU A 302 -12.84 2.50 -3.08
C GLU A 302 -12.06 1.62 -2.10
N ILE A 303 -10.73 1.64 -2.21
CA ILE A 303 -9.78 0.99 -1.31
C ILE A 303 -8.64 1.97 -0.98
N GLU A 304 -7.84 1.68 0.03
CA GLU A 304 -6.60 2.43 0.29
C GLU A 304 -5.37 1.68 -0.20
N GLN A 305 -4.30 2.40 -0.55
CA GLN A 305 -3.07 1.78 -1.04
C GLN A 305 -2.45 0.80 -0.04
N ILE A 306 -2.57 1.10 1.27
CA ILE A 306 -2.06 0.24 2.33
C ILE A 306 -2.84 -1.07 2.48
N ASP A 307 -4.06 -1.16 1.93
CA ASP A 307 -4.89 -2.35 1.95
C ASP A 307 -4.35 -3.48 1.05
N ILE A 308 -3.48 -3.13 0.09
CA ILE A 308 -2.85 -4.05 -0.86
C ILE A 308 -2.04 -5.12 -0.12
N THR A 309 -1.30 -4.74 0.93
CA THR A 309 -0.46 -5.68 1.70
C THR A 309 -1.29 -6.80 2.36
N ALA A 310 -2.36 -6.45 3.07
CA ALA A 310 -3.23 -7.44 3.72
C ALA A 310 -3.93 -8.36 2.71
N THR A 311 -4.35 -7.78 1.58
CA THR A 311 -5.01 -8.51 0.48
C THR A 311 -4.06 -9.50 -0.18
N LEU A 312 -2.85 -9.09 -0.53
CA LEU A 312 -1.83 -9.96 -1.15
C LEU A 312 -1.37 -11.07 -0.21
N SER A 313 -1.16 -10.75 1.07
CA SER A 313 -0.78 -11.75 2.08
C SER A 313 -1.86 -12.83 2.20
N SER A 314 -3.13 -12.43 2.24
CA SER A 314 -4.27 -13.35 2.28
C SER A 314 -4.42 -14.16 0.99
N ALA A 315 -4.19 -13.55 -0.17
CA ALA A 315 -4.24 -14.25 -1.46
C ALA A 315 -3.16 -15.33 -1.59
N PHE A 316 -1.97 -15.11 -1.03
CA PHE A 316 -0.86 -16.07 -1.02
C PHE A 316 -0.85 -17.01 0.20
N GLY A 317 -1.75 -16.84 1.17
CA GLY A 317 -1.69 -17.61 2.43
C GLY A 317 -0.43 -17.33 3.26
N LEU A 318 0.15 -16.13 3.12
CA LEU A 318 1.32 -15.66 3.86
C LEU A 318 0.88 -14.87 5.10
N PRO A 319 1.65 -14.89 6.20
CA PRO A 319 1.35 -14.03 7.34
C PRO A 319 1.26 -12.57 6.90
N ILE A 320 0.21 -11.87 7.33
CA ILE A 320 0.10 -10.43 7.09
C ILE A 320 1.25 -9.75 7.84
N PRO A 321 2.02 -8.83 7.22
CA PRO A 321 3.10 -8.12 7.91
C PRO A 321 2.64 -7.50 9.23
N SER A 322 3.47 -7.63 10.27
CA SER A 322 3.10 -7.26 11.65
C SER A 322 2.71 -5.78 11.81
N ALA A 323 3.20 -4.94 10.91
CA ALA A 323 2.98 -3.50 10.94
C ALA A 323 1.78 -3.03 10.11
N ASN A 324 1.13 -3.93 9.39
CA ASN A 324 0.00 -3.61 8.53
C ASN A 324 -1.14 -2.90 9.30
N LEU A 325 -1.63 -1.83 8.71
CA LEU A 325 -2.82 -1.07 9.10
C LEU A 325 -3.97 -1.26 8.11
N GLY A 326 -3.68 -1.83 6.93
CA GLY A 326 -4.64 -2.03 5.86
C GLY A 326 -5.66 -3.12 6.15
N SER A 327 -6.76 -3.05 5.41
CA SER A 327 -7.89 -3.98 5.44
C SER A 327 -7.92 -4.82 4.16
N SER A 328 -8.00 -6.13 4.26
CA SER A 328 -8.07 -7.00 3.09
C SER A 328 -9.37 -6.77 2.30
N PHE A 329 -9.27 -6.38 1.03
CA PHE A 329 -10.39 -6.26 0.08
C PHE A 329 -10.51 -7.47 -0.85
N LEU A 330 -9.94 -8.62 -0.47
CA LEU A 330 -9.87 -9.80 -1.33
C LEU A 330 -11.25 -10.31 -1.80
N ASP A 331 -12.30 -10.08 -1.02
CA ASP A 331 -13.70 -10.36 -1.36
C ASP A 331 -14.30 -9.42 -2.41
N SER A 332 -13.65 -8.28 -2.69
CA SER A 332 -14.02 -7.39 -3.79
C SER A 332 -13.52 -7.89 -5.15
N ILE A 333 -12.48 -8.73 -5.17
CA ILE A 333 -11.89 -9.26 -6.40
C ILE A 333 -12.02 -10.79 -6.56
N TYR A 334 -12.42 -11.52 -5.51
CA TYR A 334 -12.73 -12.95 -5.55
C TYR A 334 -14.02 -13.28 -4.82
N HIS A 335 -14.70 -14.33 -5.29
CA HIS A 335 -15.78 -14.94 -4.53
C HIS A 335 -15.21 -15.90 -3.49
N LEU A 336 -15.23 -15.49 -2.22
CA LEU A 336 -14.78 -16.28 -1.08
C LEU A 336 -15.97 -17.00 -0.44
N ASP A 337 -15.75 -18.21 0.06
CA ASP A 337 -16.72 -18.85 0.94
C ASP A 337 -16.84 -18.06 2.26
N ASP A 338 -18.05 -18.02 2.83
CA ASP A 338 -18.36 -17.23 4.01
C ASP A 338 -17.40 -17.49 5.17
N THR A 339 -17.01 -18.76 5.37
CA THR A 339 -16.09 -19.14 6.45
C THR A 339 -14.69 -18.57 6.22
N LYS A 340 -14.14 -18.64 5.01
CA LYS A 340 -12.87 -17.99 4.69
C LYS A 340 -12.94 -16.48 4.76
N ARG A 341 -14.02 -15.87 4.25
CA ARG A 341 -14.21 -14.41 4.30
C ARG A 341 -14.19 -13.91 5.74
N LEU A 342 -14.99 -14.52 6.61
CA LEU A 342 -15.02 -14.16 8.03
C LEU A 342 -13.69 -14.46 8.74
N PHE A 343 -12.99 -15.54 8.34
CA PHE A 343 -11.68 -15.85 8.88
C PHE A 343 -10.62 -14.78 8.53
N PHE A 344 -10.56 -14.33 7.27
CA PHE A 344 -9.63 -13.28 6.85
C PHE A 344 -9.91 -11.96 7.57
N LEU A 345 -11.19 -11.56 7.67
CA LEU A 345 -11.59 -10.38 8.42
C LEU A 345 -11.19 -10.49 9.90
N TYR A 346 -11.46 -11.63 10.54
CA TYR A 346 -11.05 -11.87 11.92
C TYR A 346 -9.53 -11.78 12.12
N TYR A 347 -8.74 -12.44 11.25
CA TYR A 347 -7.28 -12.41 11.34
C TYR A 347 -6.75 -10.97 11.17
N ASN A 348 -7.22 -10.26 10.15
CA ASN A 348 -6.83 -8.88 9.90
C ASN A 348 -7.22 -7.95 11.07
N SER A 349 -8.46 -8.05 11.58
CA SER A 349 -8.92 -7.24 12.72
C SER A 349 -8.11 -7.53 13.98
N ARG A 350 -7.77 -8.80 14.25
CA ARG A 350 -6.94 -9.17 15.40
C ARG A 350 -5.56 -8.52 15.32
N GLN A 351 -4.92 -8.59 14.16
CA GLN A 351 -3.59 -8.02 13.98
C GLN A 351 -3.59 -6.50 14.16
N VAL A 352 -4.55 -5.80 13.53
CA VAL A 352 -4.64 -4.34 13.67
C VAL A 352 -4.97 -3.96 15.11
N LEU A 353 -5.81 -4.73 15.81
CA LEU A 353 -6.10 -4.53 17.23
C LEU A 353 -4.87 -4.69 18.13
N ASP A 354 -4.05 -5.72 17.92
CA ASP A 354 -2.81 -5.94 18.69
C ASP A 354 -1.86 -4.73 18.55
N ARG A 355 -1.86 -4.08 17.38
CA ARG A 355 -1.11 -2.86 17.14
C ARG A 355 -1.78 -1.63 17.75
N PHE A 356 -3.10 -1.51 17.61
CA PHE A 356 -3.91 -0.45 18.20
C PHE A 356 -3.68 -0.34 19.71
N GLN A 357 -3.70 -1.47 20.42
CA GLN A 357 -3.48 -1.52 21.87
C GLN A 357 -2.06 -1.10 22.30
N LYS A 358 -1.06 -1.26 21.41
CA LYS A 358 0.32 -0.88 21.69
C LYS A 358 0.60 0.60 21.41
N LEU A 359 -0.07 1.20 20.43
CA LEU A 359 0.23 2.55 19.94
C LEU A 359 -0.74 3.63 20.46
N VAL A 360 -1.95 3.26 20.88
CA VAL A 360 -2.94 4.21 21.39
C VAL A 360 -2.84 4.32 22.91
N TYR A 361 -2.67 5.54 23.44
CA TYR A 361 -2.52 5.77 24.89
C TYR A 361 -3.86 5.95 25.64
N ARG A 362 -4.93 6.34 24.95
CA ARG A 362 -6.23 6.63 25.57
C ARG A 362 -6.95 5.33 25.95
N LYS A 363 -6.87 4.96 27.23
CA LYS A 363 -7.47 3.73 27.78
C LYS A 363 -8.96 3.56 27.46
N SER A 364 -9.76 4.63 27.52
CA SER A 364 -11.20 4.58 27.20
C SER A 364 -11.46 4.23 25.73
N GLN A 365 -10.62 4.71 24.82
CA GLN A 365 -10.71 4.42 23.40
C GLN A 365 -10.32 2.97 23.11
N ILE A 366 -9.26 2.48 23.74
CA ILE A 366 -8.87 1.06 23.68
C ILE A 366 -10.01 0.17 24.17
N GLU A 367 -10.59 0.47 25.32
CA GLU A 367 -11.67 -0.33 25.89
C GLU A 367 -12.91 -0.32 24.99
N TYR A 368 -13.25 0.82 24.38
CA TYR A 368 -14.36 0.94 23.45
C TYR A 368 -14.20 0.07 22.20
N ILE A 369 -13.05 0.17 21.52
CA ILE A 369 -12.74 -0.64 20.33
C ILE A 369 -12.68 -2.13 20.69
N TYR A 370 -12.03 -2.46 21.81
CA TYR A 370 -11.90 -3.84 22.26
C TYR A 370 -13.26 -4.49 22.53
N ARG A 371 -14.22 -3.75 23.12
CA ARG A 371 -15.59 -4.23 23.32
C ARG A 371 -16.29 -4.52 21.98
N LYS A 372 -16.24 -3.60 21.01
CA LYS A 372 -16.78 -3.84 19.66
C LYS A 372 -16.18 -5.08 18.99
N TYR A 373 -14.86 -5.24 19.11
CA TYR A 373 -14.17 -6.42 18.59
C TYR A 373 -14.65 -7.71 19.26
N LEU A 374 -14.79 -7.73 20.59
CA LEU A 374 -15.33 -8.89 21.30
C LEU A 374 -16.76 -9.21 20.86
N ASP A 375 -17.61 -8.20 20.65
CA ASP A 375 -18.98 -8.39 20.17
C ASP A 375 -19.00 -9.03 18.77
N ALA A 376 -18.17 -8.55 17.85
CA ALA A 376 -18.01 -9.13 16.51
C ALA A 376 -17.51 -10.59 16.57
N VAL A 377 -16.53 -10.87 17.43
CA VAL A 377 -16.01 -12.23 17.66
C VAL A 377 -17.07 -13.15 18.27
N ASN A 378 -17.86 -12.67 19.22
CA ASN A 378 -18.95 -13.44 19.84
C ASN A 378 -20.04 -13.79 18.82
N LEU A 379 -20.40 -12.85 17.94
CA LEU A 379 -21.32 -13.11 16.83
C LEU A 379 -20.73 -14.13 15.85
N HIS A 380 -19.45 -14.01 15.51
CA HIS A 380 -18.76 -14.96 14.63
C HIS A 380 -18.70 -16.38 15.25
N VAL A 381 -18.38 -16.50 16.54
CA VAL A 381 -18.43 -17.76 17.27
C VAL A 381 -19.82 -18.36 17.27
N THR A 382 -20.86 -17.54 17.45
CA THR A 382 -22.26 -17.98 17.40
C THR A 382 -22.62 -18.50 16.01
N TRP A 383 -22.22 -17.79 14.96
CA TRP A 383 -22.42 -18.21 13.57
C TRP A 383 -21.73 -19.55 13.26
N LEU A 384 -20.51 -19.78 13.78
CA LEU A 384 -19.79 -21.04 13.62
C LEU A 384 -20.48 -22.23 14.32
N LYS A 385 -21.17 -21.99 15.43
CA LYS A 385 -21.85 -23.03 16.23
C LYS A 385 -23.27 -23.34 15.75
N THR A 386 -23.86 -22.47 14.94
CA THR A 386 -25.25 -22.61 14.50
C THR A 386 -25.33 -23.42 13.21
N ASN A 387 -26.23 -24.41 13.16
CA ASN A 387 -26.42 -25.24 11.96
C ASN A 387 -27.09 -24.48 10.80
N GLU A 388 -27.97 -23.53 11.11
CA GLU A 388 -28.60 -22.64 10.14
C GLU A 388 -27.85 -21.29 10.09
N ARG A 389 -26.88 -21.20 9.17
CA ARG A 389 -26.08 -19.99 8.96
C ARG A 389 -26.95 -18.91 8.31
N SER A 390 -27.44 -17.98 9.11
CA SER A 390 -28.25 -16.85 8.62
C SER A 390 -27.39 -15.86 7.81
N ASN A 391 -27.80 -15.56 6.57
CA ASN A 391 -27.18 -14.52 5.75
C ASN A 391 -27.16 -13.16 6.46
N ARG A 392 -28.21 -12.84 7.24
CA ARG A 392 -28.28 -11.58 7.99
C ARG A 392 -27.21 -11.51 9.08
N MET A 393 -26.96 -12.61 9.77
CA MET A 393 -25.91 -12.67 10.81
C MET A 393 -24.53 -12.56 10.16
N PHE A 394 -24.30 -13.25 9.05
CA PHE A 394 -23.06 -13.14 8.27
C PHE A 394 -22.76 -11.70 7.86
N GLU A 395 -23.71 -11.00 7.21
CA GLU A 395 -23.54 -9.60 6.80
C GLU A 395 -23.30 -8.67 8.00
N THR A 396 -23.93 -8.95 9.14
CA THR A 396 -23.70 -8.19 10.38
C THR A 396 -22.28 -8.36 10.90
N ILE A 397 -21.73 -9.58 10.86
CA ILE A 397 -20.36 -9.86 11.28
C ILE A 397 -19.36 -9.20 10.34
N VAL A 398 -19.56 -9.32 9.02
CA VAL A 398 -18.73 -8.67 8.00
C VAL A 398 -18.69 -7.16 8.22
N SER A 399 -19.87 -6.53 8.34
CA SER A 399 -19.99 -5.09 8.58
C SER A 399 -19.31 -4.66 9.89
N SER A 400 -19.43 -5.47 10.95
CA SER A 400 -18.79 -5.19 12.24
C SER A 400 -17.26 -5.21 12.14
N TYR A 401 -16.67 -6.24 11.53
CA TYR A 401 -15.21 -6.29 11.36
C TYR A 401 -14.67 -5.15 10.49
N ASN A 402 -15.35 -4.84 9.37
CA ASN A 402 -14.97 -3.74 8.50
C ASN A 402 -15.05 -2.39 9.23
N ALA A 403 -16.13 -2.13 9.98
CA ALA A 403 -16.28 -0.89 10.75
C ALA A 403 -15.17 -0.74 11.81
N ILE A 404 -14.81 -1.83 12.51
CA ILE A 404 -13.76 -1.82 13.52
C ILE A 404 -12.38 -1.60 12.89
N LEU A 405 -12.10 -2.22 11.74
CA LEU A 405 -10.86 -2.01 11.00
C LEU A 405 -10.69 -0.56 10.56
N VAL A 406 -11.74 0.05 9.98
CA VAL A 406 -11.74 1.46 9.58
C VAL A 406 -11.50 2.35 10.80
N GLU A 407 -12.24 2.15 11.89
CA GLU A 407 -12.10 2.97 13.09
C GLU A 407 -10.72 2.86 13.74
N MET A 408 -10.15 1.65 13.82
CA MET A 408 -8.78 1.45 14.33
C MET A 408 -7.74 2.13 13.44
N LYS A 409 -7.89 1.99 12.12
CA LYS A 409 -7.00 2.57 11.13
C LYS A 409 -7.01 4.11 11.21
N ASP A 410 -8.18 4.73 11.22
CA ASP A 410 -8.30 6.20 11.27
C ASP A 410 -7.62 6.80 12.51
N VAL A 411 -7.78 6.14 13.66
CA VAL A 411 -7.14 6.54 14.91
C VAL A 411 -5.62 6.34 14.87
N LEU A 412 -5.16 5.23 14.29
CA LEU A 412 -3.72 4.96 14.15
C LEU A 412 -3.04 5.91 13.15
N ILE A 413 -3.72 6.25 12.06
CA ILE A 413 -3.19 7.21 11.08
C ILE A 413 -3.16 8.60 11.69
N SER A 414 -4.23 9.04 12.37
CA SER A 414 -4.25 10.35 13.01
C SER A 414 -3.20 10.50 14.11
N SER A 415 -2.93 9.44 14.88
CA SER A 415 -1.89 9.48 15.92
C SER A 415 -0.46 9.51 15.39
N ILE A 416 -0.20 9.00 14.18
CA ILE A 416 1.11 9.12 13.50
C ILE A 416 1.37 10.57 13.05
N VAL A 417 0.31 11.36 12.84
CA VAL A 417 0.37 12.75 12.35
C VAL A 417 0.26 13.76 13.51
N GLU A 418 0.03 13.33 14.76
CA GLU A 418 -0.07 14.23 15.91
C GLU A 418 1.31 14.81 16.30
N TYR A 419 1.45 16.12 16.10
CA TYR A 419 2.61 16.91 16.54
C TYR A 419 2.66 17.04 18.07
N ASP A 420 3.86 16.98 18.67
CA ASP A 420 4.02 17.39 20.06
C ASP A 420 4.14 18.92 20.15
N PHE A 421 3.00 19.57 20.42
CA PHE A 421 2.93 21.02 20.51
C PHE A 421 3.76 21.61 21.65
N ARG A 422 4.09 20.85 22.70
CA ARG A 422 4.84 21.37 23.85
C ARG A 422 6.27 21.80 23.47
N PRO A 423 7.11 20.94 22.87
CA PRO A 423 8.43 21.33 22.38
C PRO A 423 8.35 22.33 21.22
N ILE A 424 7.31 22.28 20.36
CA ILE A 424 7.11 23.31 19.31
C ILE A 424 6.90 24.69 19.93
N VAL A 425 6.01 24.83 20.92
CA VAL A 425 5.75 26.11 21.59
C VAL A 425 7.01 26.62 22.29
N LEU A 426 7.74 25.74 22.99
CA LEU A 426 9.01 26.10 23.62
C LEU A 426 10.05 26.57 22.59
N ALA A 427 10.15 25.89 21.45
CA ALA A 427 11.03 26.27 20.37
C ALA A 427 10.70 27.64 19.78
N VAL A 428 9.41 27.91 19.52
CA VAL A 428 8.94 29.21 19.03
C VAL A 428 9.22 30.32 20.04
N LEU A 429 9.05 30.06 21.35
CA LEU A 429 9.39 31.02 22.40
C LEU A 429 10.88 31.34 22.42
N PHE A 430 11.75 30.32 22.35
CA PHE A 430 13.20 30.51 22.26
C PHE A 430 13.61 31.26 21.00
N GLN A 431 13.00 30.96 19.86
CA GLN A 431 13.27 31.68 18.60
C GLN A 431 12.86 33.15 18.67
N CYS A 432 11.69 33.44 19.25
CA CYS A 432 11.23 34.81 19.49
C CYS A 432 12.18 35.58 20.43
N GLN A 433 12.75 34.93 21.45
CA GLN A 433 13.76 35.54 22.32
C GLN A 433 15.03 35.88 21.55
N VAL A 434 15.55 34.94 20.74
CA VAL A 434 16.73 35.16 19.90
C VAL A 434 16.51 36.29 18.88
N SER A 435 15.33 36.34 18.23
CA SER A 435 15.02 37.38 17.24
C SER A 435 14.87 38.77 17.85
N LYS A 436 14.31 38.89 19.06
CA LYS A 436 14.19 40.18 19.79
C LYS A 436 15.52 40.71 20.32
N ILE A 437 16.53 39.85 20.40
CA ILE A 437 17.87 40.21 20.87
C ILE A 437 18.73 40.80 19.73
N ASN A 438 18.40 40.48 18.47
CA ASN A 438 19.14 40.89 17.29
C ASN A 438 18.56 42.11 16.55
N GLY A 439 17.39 42.63 16.97
CA GLY A 439 16.77 43.84 16.46
C GLY A 439 16.74 44.93 17.52
#